data_AF-A0A8J9V816-F1
#
_entry.id   AF-A0A8J9V816-F1
#
_cell.length_a   1.000
_cell.length_b   1.000
_cell.length_c   1.000
_cell.angle_alpha   90.00
_cell.angle_beta   90.00
_cell.angle_gamma   90.00
#
_symmetry.space_group_name_H-M   'P 1'
#
loop_
_entity.id
_entity.type
_entity.pdbx_description
1 polymer ?
#
loop_
_entity_poly.entity_id
_entity_poly.type
_entity_poly.pdbx_seq_one_letter_code
_entity_poly.pdbx_strand_id
1 'polypeptide(L)'
;MMKKWTTTLALRTEKDNLTTTPIKIARGIFQGDSLSPLWFCLAINPLSSILNSTENGYTIDREAKVKITHLLYMDDIKLYASNRNQLNHLLKQTEQFSNDIKMNFGTDKCKINSISKGQHKKTETYNLTLQEGAISTMDSKEIYKYLGYQQSTCLNHTDIKQALKTKYSQRLNTILKTHLSARNKTKTINTYAVPILMYSFGIIKWTDTDLNALNTMTRSQANKHNIHHIHTSTERFTLQRKHGGRGFIDIKNLHYTQIENLRSYFLSKANNSKLHKAITTLTTAGTPLQFNDRDYEPETKIITEQKKVEDWKKKALHGKYPHQLEQTHIDKEASNTWLTKGNIFAETEGFFIAIQDQIIKTRNYSKYIIKESIETDLCRLCHQNKETIDHITGACKILATKEYIKRHDNVAKQIHQSLALNHKLISTYTPYYKYIPTNVLENETVKLYWNVDIITDKTIACNRPDITLTLKSSKTTYLIDISIPNTENLKTKHQEKIQKYIPLADEIKDMWHQSSIKIVPIILSSTGVVPKTLHKSIELLELHKSTYTKLQKSIVLDTCSIVRRFLNPSSLSP
;
A
#
# COMPACT_ATOMS: atom_id res chain seq x y z
N MET A 1 12.58 -31.52 34.68
CA MET A 1 13.28 -30.66 33.69
C MET A 1 13.98 -29.45 34.30
N MET A 2 13.35 -28.67 35.21
CA MET A 2 13.94 -27.41 35.74
C MET A 2 15.30 -27.57 36.46
N LYS A 3 15.64 -28.74 37.02
CA LYS A 3 16.95 -28.98 37.68
C LYS A 3 18.17 -28.83 36.74
N LYS A 4 17.96 -28.86 35.42
CA LYS A 4 19.03 -28.72 34.41
C LYS A 4 19.09 -27.33 33.78
N TRP A 5 18.20 -26.42 34.15
CA TRP A 5 18.15 -25.09 33.54
C TRP A 5 19.18 -24.17 34.19
N THR A 6 20.20 -23.81 33.42
CA THR A 6 21.24 -22.87 33.80
C THR A 6 21.40 -21.79 32.75
N THR A 7 21.76 -20.59 33.18
CA THR A 7 22.16 -19.49 32.29
C THR A 7 23.57 -19.05 32.61
N THR A 8 24.32 -18.62 31.60
CA THR A 8 25.65 -18.06 31.76
C THR A 8 25.65 -16.68 31.13
N LEU A 9 26.02 -15.66 31.90
CA LEU A 9 26.13 -14.30 31.39
C LEU A 9 27.54 -14.10 30.85
N ALA A 10 27.66 -13.66 29.60
CA ALA A 10 28.92 -13.36 28.95
C ALA A 10 29.00 -11.87 28.63
N LEU A 11 29.94 -11.17 29.24
CA LEU A 11 30.27 -9.78 28.92
C LEU A 11 31.50 -9.78 28.00
N ARG A 12 31.31 -9.33 26.76
CA ARG A 12 32.41 -9.15 25.81
C ARG A 12 32.88 -7.70 25.86
N THR A 13 34.15 -7.50 26.18
CA THR A 13 34.84 -6.21 26.10
C THR A 13 35.88 -6.26 24.96
N GLU A 14 36.46 -5.11 24.59
CA GLU A 14 37.50 -5.07 23.53
C GLU A 14 38.75 -5.89 23.86
N LYS A 15 38.99 -6.19 25.15
CA LYS A 15 40.19 -6.88 25.63
C LYS A 15 39.92 -8.28 26.18
N ASP A 16 38.74 -8.53 26.76
CA ASP A 16 38.40 -9.80 27.41
C ASP A 16 36.94 -10.21 27.29
N ASN A 17 36.69 -11.52 27.37
CA ASN A 17 35.36 -12.11 27.54
C ASN A 17 35.22 -12.65 28.97
N LEU A 18 34.46 -11.95 29.80
CA LEU A 18 34.14 -12.39 31.15
C LEU A 18 32.85 -13.20 31.13
N THR A 19 32.90 -14.44 31.60
CA THR A 19 31.73 -15.31 31.74
C THR A 19 31.47 -15.64 33.20
N THR A 20 30.21 -15.57 33.62
CA THR A 20 29.83 -16.05 34.95
C THR A 20 29.94 -17.58 35.04
N THR A 21 29.94 -18.11 36.26
CA THR A 21 29.61 -19.53 36.43
C THR A 21 28.14 -19.78 36.05
N PRO A 22 27.76 -21.04 35.69
CA PRO A 22 26.38 -21.36 35.36
C PRO A 22 25.43 -21.05 36.53
N ILE A 23 24.53 -20.09 36.31
CA ILE A 23 23.50 -19.68 37.28
C ILE A 23 22.31 -20.62 37.13
N LYS A 24 22.00 -21.38 38.18
CA LYS A 24 20.86 -22.31 38.19
C LYS A 24 19.54 -21.53 38.34
N ILE A 25 18.62 -21.77 37.41
CA ILE A 25 17.27 -21.18 37.48
C ILE A 25 16.39 -22.08 38.35
N ALA A 26 16.15 -21.65 39.59
CA ALA A 26 15.38 -22.42 40.57
C ALA A 26 13.86 -22.23 40.43
N ARG A 27 13.40 -21.03 40.01
CA ARG A 27 11.99 -20.68 39.86
C ARG A 27 11.78 -19.79 38.65
N GLY A 28 10.79 -20.12 37.82
CA GLY A 28 10.40 -19.36 36.64
C GLY A 28 10.52 -20.16 35.35
N ILE A 29 9.73 -19.76 34.36
CA ILE A 29 9.80 -20.23 32.98
C ILE A 29 10.57 -19.23 32.13
N PHE A 30 11.21 -19.68 31.06
CA PHE A 30 12.13 -18.85 30.29
C PHE A 30 11.35 -17.92 29.35
N GLN A 31 11.53 -16.61 29.49
CA GLN A 31 10.91 -15.64 28.59
C GLN A 31 11.62 -15.66 27.24
N GLY A 32 10.87 -15.94 26.18
CA GLY A 32 11.40 -16.08 24.81
C GLY A 32 11.49 -17.52 24.31
N ASP A 33 11.28 -18.51 25.19
CA ASP A 33 11.10 -19.91 24.79
C ASP A 33 9.65 -20.15 24.28
N SER A 34 9.51 -20.91 23.20
CA SER A 34 8.22 -21.11 22.52
C SER A 34 7.23 -21.96 23.30
N LEU A 35 7.70 -22.80 24.22
CA LEU A 35 6.86 -23.68 25.04
C LEU A 35 6.41 -23.01 26.35
N SER A 36 7.18 -22.03 26.82
CA SER A 36 6.93 -21.32 28.07
C SER A 36 5.52 -20.70 28.19
N PRO A 37 4.94 -20.03 27.17
CA PRO A 37 3.55 -19.54 27.26
C PRO A 37 2.53 -20.66 27.48
N LEU A 38 2.71 -21.83 26.86
CA LEU A 38 1.81 -22.96 27.02
C LEU A 38 1.91 -23.55 28.44
N TRP A 39 3.12 -23.69 28.97
CA TRP A 39 3.33 -24.13 30.35
C TRP A 39 2.70 -23.17 31.36
N PHE A 40 2.80 -21.85 31.12
CA PHE A 40 2.11 -20.87 31.94
C PHE A 40 0.59 -21.07 31.90
N CYS A 41 0.01 -21.20 30.70
CA CYS A 41 -1.42 -21.46 30.54
C CYS A 41 -1.85 -22.74 31.25
N LEU A 42 -1.07 -23.83 31.15
CA LEU A 42 -1.37 -25.09 31.83
C LEU A 42 -1.34 -24.95 33.36
N ALA A 43 -0.41 -24.17 33.90
CA ALA A 43 -0.31 -23.91 35.33
C ALA A 43 -1.50 -23.10 35.85
N ILE A 44 -2.00 -22.13 35.08
CA ILE A 44 -3.11 -21.25 35.49
C ILE A 44 -4.49 -21.83 35.14
N ASN A 45 -4.62 -22.68 34.13
CA ASN A 45 -5.91 -23.22 33.68
C ASN A 45 -6.80 -23.82 34.80
N PRO A 46 -6.27 -24.53 35.81
CA PRO A 46 -7.09 -25.02 36.92
C PRO A 46 -7.82 -23.92 37.70
N LEU A 47 -7.25 -22.70 37.79
CA LEU A 47 -7.92 -21.55 38.39
C LEU A 47 -9.23 -21.24 37.67
N SER A 48 -9.22 -21.29 36.34
CA SER A 48 -10.42 -21.04 35.54
C SER A 48 -11.53 -22.05 35.87
N SER A 49 -11.17 -23.33 36.02
CA SER A 49 -12.11 -24.38 36.44
C SER A 49 -12.66 -24.16 37.85
N ILE A 50 -11.81 -23.76 38.81
CA ILE A 50 -12.22 -23.45 40.20
C ILE A 50 -13.19 -22.27 40.23
N LEU A 51 -12.91 -21.20 39.48
CA LEU A 51 -13.78 -20.03 39.46
C LEU A 51 -15.11 -20.34 38.75
N ASN A 52 -15.08 -21.12 37.66
CA ASN A 52 -16.28 -21.52 36.92
C ASN A 52 -17.19 -22.50 37.67
N SER A 53 -16.64 -23.31 38.59
CA SER A 53 -17.45 -24.22 39.41
C SER A 53 -18.21 -23.52 40.54
N THR A 54 -17.94 -22.23 40.78
CA THR A 54 -18.60 -21.48 41.84
C THR A 54 -19.99 -20.99 41.46
N GLU A 55 -20.84 -20.84 42.48
CA GLU A 55 -22.14 -20.16 42.31
C GLU A 55 -22.01 -18.64 42.19
N ASN A 56 -20.83 -18.09 42.44
CA ASN A 56 -20.54 -16.66 42.35
C ASN A 56 -20.33 -16.21 40.91
N GLY A 57 -20.53 -14.92 40.65
CA GLY A 57 -20.25 -14.32 39.35
C GLY A 57 -21.23 -13.22 38.98
N TYR A 58 -21.09 -12.70 37.77
CA TYR A 58 -22.00 -11.71 37.20
C TYR A 58 -22.89 -12.35 36.13
N THR A 59 -24.20 -12.32 36.32
CA THR A 59 -25.17 -12.82 35.35
C THR A 59 -25.42 -11.77 34.27
N ILE A 60 -25.04 -12.08 33.03
CA ILE A 60 -25.20 -11.15 31.91
C ILE A 60 -26.58 -11.29 31.27
N ASP A 61 -27.02 -12.54 31.09
CA ASP A 61 -28.36 -12.85 30.59
C ASP A 61 -29.10 -13.63 31.67
N ARG A 62 -30.19 -13.03 32.18
CA ARG A 62 -31.01 -13.62 33.24
C ARG A 62 -31.89 -14.76 32.71
N GLU A 63 -32.29 -14.71 31.44
CA GLU A 63 -33.11 -15.74 30.80
C GLU A 63 -32.27 -16.94 30.42
N ALA A 64 -31.11 -16.71 29.78
CA ALA A 64 -30.18 -17.78 29.42
C ALA A 64 -29.30 -18.26 30.59
N LYS A 65 -29.43 -17.64 31.77
CA LYS A 65 -28.63 -17.89 33.00
C LYS A 65 -27.12 -17.93 32.73
N VAL A 66 -26.64 -17.08 31.82
CA VAL A 66 -25.22 -17.03 31.47
C VAL A 66 -24.48 -16.15 32.47
N LYS A 67 -23.52 -16.77 33.15
CA LYS A 67 -22.69 -16.15 34.18
C LYS A 67 -21.26 -16.00 33.70
N ILE A 68 -20.66 -14.84 34.00
CA ILE A 68 -19.22 -14.64 33.86
C ILE A 68 -18.62 -14.46 35.25
N THR A 69 -17.58 -15.25 35.53
CA THR A 69 -16.82 -15.18 36.79
C THR A 69 -15.50 -14.45 36.58
N HIS A 70 -14.86 -14.63 35.43
CA HIS A 70 -13.56 -14.02 35.14
C HIS A 70 -13.28 -13.90 33.63
N LEU A 71 -12.36 -13.01 33.29
CA LEU A 71 -11.58 -13.03 32.05
C LEU A 71 -10.11 -13.27 32.43
N LEU A 72 -9.44 -14.11 31.67
CA LEU A 72 -8.04 -14.45 31.89
C LEU A 72 -7.26 -14.26 30.60
N TYR A 73 -6.24 -13.41 30.64
CA TYR A 73 -5.30 -13.21 29.55
C TYR A 73 -3.87 -13.30 30.10
N MET A 74 -3.25 -14.46 29.96
CA MET A 74 -1.97 -14.77 30.62
C MET A 74 -2.06 -14.48 32.13
N ASP A 75 -1.22 -13.59 32.66
CA ASP A 75 -1.18 -13.17 34.07
C ASP A 75 -2.27 -12.15 34.43
N ASP A 76 -2.86 -11.47 33.44
CA ASP A 76 -3.93 -10.50 33.65
C ASP A 76 -5.28 -11.22 33.87
N ILE A 77 -5.65 -11.39 35.15
CA ILE A 77 -6.98 -11.86 35.57
C ILE A 77 -7.91 -10.69 35.91
N LYS A 78 -9.15 -10.76 35.41
CA LYS A 78 -10.23 -9.82 35.77
C LYS A 78 -11.43 -10.59 36.27
N LEU A 79 -11.77 -10.43 37.55
CA LEU A 79 -12.91 -11.10 38.19
C LEU A 79 -14.19 -10.27 38.04
N TYR A 80 -15.32 -10.95 37.93
CA TYR A 80 -16.66 -10.36 37.84
C TYR A 80 -17.58 -10.98 38.89
N ALA A 81 -18.31 -10.14 39.62
CA ALA A 81 -19.22 -10.57 40.67
C ALA A 81 -20.43 -9.64 40.72
N SER A 82 -21.59 -10.16 41.14
CA SER A 82 -22.81 -9.36 41.25
C SER A 82 -22.83 -8.44 42.49
N ASN A 83 -22.05 -8.78 43.51
CA ASN A 83 -21.94 -8.00 44.74
C ASN A 83 -20.58 -8.24 45.44
N ARG A 84 -20.31 -7.46 46.50
CA ARG A 84 -19.03 -7.48 47.22
C ARG A 84 -18.73 -8.83 47.89
N ASN A 85 -19.74 -9.51 48.44
CA ASN A 85 -19.56 -10.80 49.11
C ASN A 85 -19.11 -11.88 48.14
N GLN A 86 -19.76 -11.94 46.97
CA GLN A 86 -19.35 -12.83 45.89
C GLN A 86 -17.94 -12.52 45.39
N LEU A 87 -17.59 -11.22 45.25
CA LEU A 87 -16.23 -10.82 44.86
C LEU A 87 -15.18 -11.27 45.88
N ASN A 88 -15.44 -11.08 47.18
CA ASN A 88 -14.55 -11.54 48.25
C ASN A 88 -14.32 -13.05 48.19
N HIS A 89 -15.36 -13.82 47.89
CA HIS A 89 -15.22 -15.26 47.75
C HIS A 89 -14.34 -15.64 46.55
N LEU A 90 -14.56 -15.02 45.38
CA LEU A 90 -13.74 -15.25 44.19
C LEU A 90 -12.27 -14.83 44.42
N LEU A 91 -12.04 -13.70 45.11
CA LEU A 91 -10.70 -13.25 45.49
C LEU A 91 -10.02 -14.25 46.43
N LYS A 92 -10.72 -14.76 47.44
CA LYS A 92 -10.18 -15.77 48.37
C LYS A 92 -9.78 -17.05 47.66
N GLN A 93 -10.59 -17.53 46.72
CA GLN A 93 -10.25 -18.72 45.92
C GLN A 93 -9.04 -18.48 45.01
N THR A 94 -8.99 -17.30 44.39
CA THR A 94 -7.83 -16.89 43.57
C THR A 94 -6.58 -16.80 44.44
N GLU A 95 -6.70 -16.26 45.65
CA GLU A 95 -5.60 -16.16 46.62
C GLU A 95 -5.08 -17.53 47.05
N GLN A 96 -5.98 -18.42 47.43
CA GLN A 96 -5.63 -19.79 47.81
C GLN A 96 -4.91 -20.50 46.66
N PHE A 97 -5.47 -20.46 45.46
CA PHE A 97 -4.84 -21.05 44.29
C PHE A 97 -3.45 -20.45 44.01
N SER A 98 -3.32 -19.13 44.07
CA SER A 98 -2.04 -18.44 43.85
C SER A 98 -0.99 -18.87 44.88
N ASN A 99 -1.39 -19.06 46.14
CA ASN A 99 -0.51 -19.58 47.19
C ASN A 99 -0.14 -21.06 46.96
N ASP A 100 -1.05 -21.88 46.43
CA ASP A 100 -0.79 -23.30 46.13
C ASP A 100 0.28 -23.44 45.03
N ILE A 101 0.22 -22.59 44.00
CA ILE A 101 1.22 -22.56 42.91
C ILE A 101 2.43 -21.68 43.20
N LYS A 102 2.51 -21.09 44.41
CA LYS A 102 3.59 -20.20 44.86
C LYS A 102 3.85 -19.00 43.95
N MET A 103 2.77 -18.41 43.44
CA MET A 103 2.76 -17.15 42.71
C MET A 103 2.21 -16.02 43.59
N ASN A 104 2.84 -14.86 43.55
CA ASN A 104 2.44 -13.70 44.34
C ASN A 104 1.62 -12.72 43.50
N PHE A 105 0.65 -12.04 44.12
CA PHE A 105 -0.06 -10.93 43.46
C PHE A 105 0.85 -9.71 43.33
N GLY A 106 0.79 -9.06 42.17
CA GLY A 106 1.21 -7.66 42.02
C GLY A 106 0.11 -6.74 42.54
N THR A 107 -0.05 -6.67 43.86
CA THR A 107 -1.14 -5.92 44.52
C THR A 107 -1.14 -4.43 44.19
N ASP A 108 0.03 -3.87 43.86
CA ASP A 108 0.24 -2.51 43.35
C ASP A 108 -0.53 -2.25 42.04
N LYS A 109 -0.72 -3.29 41.24
CA LYS A 109 -1.42 -3.24 39.95
C LYS A 109 -2.87 -3.70 40.03
N CYS A 110 -3.30 -4.27 41.15
CA CYS A 110 -4.66 -4.78 41.33
C CYS A 110 -5.59 -3.68 41.85
N LYS A 111 -6.79 -3.59 41.28
CA LYS A 111 -7.83 -2.64 41.70
C LYS A 111 -9.21 -3.28 41.71
N ILE A 112 -10.03 -2.89 42.70
CA ILE A 112 -11.44 -3.25 42.76
C ILE A 112 -12.27 -2.12 42.17
N ASN A 113 -12.97 -2.38 41.08
CA ASN A 113 -13.92 -1.43 40.50
C ASN A 113 -15.35 -1.79 40.94
N SER A 114 -15.88 -1.10 41.96
CA SER A 114 -17.23 -1.31 42.47
C SER A 114 -18.18 -0.24 41.97
N ILE A 115 -19.14 -0.62 41.12
CA ILE A 115 -20.10 0.30 40.50
C ILE A 115 -21.51 -0.05 40.99
N SER A 116 -22.24 0.95 41.50
CA SER A 116 -23.65 0.82 41.85
C SER A 116 -24.42 2.04 41.34
N LYS A 117 -25.55 1.82 40.64
CA LYS A 117 -26.36 2.88 40.02
C LYS A 117 -25.53 3.88 39.18
N GLY A 118 -24.51 3.38 38.47
CA GLY A 118 -23.65 4.19 37.59
C GLY A 118 -22.54 4.99 38.29
N GLN A 119 -22.40 4.89 39.61
CA GLN A 119 -21.37 5.60 40.37
C GLN A 119 -20.42 4.63 41.08
N HIS A 120 -19.15 5.03 41.24
CA HIS A 120 -18.20 4.25 42.05
C HIS A 120 -18.63 4.28 43.50
N LYS A 121 -18.79 3.11 44.10
CA LYS A 121 -19.04 2.99 45.52
C LYS A 121 -17.68 2.95 46.23
N LYS A 122 -17.49 3.82 47.24
CA LYS A 122 -16.38 3.63 48.18
C LYS A 122 -16.62 2.32 48.92
N THR A 123 -15.73 1.36 48.70
CA THR A 123 -15.72 0.06 49.39
C THR A 123 -14.39 -0.15 50.07
N GLU A 124 -14.42 -0.93 51.16
CA GLU A 124 -13.22 -1.32 51.90
C GLU A 124 -12.26 -2.12 51.03
N THR A 125 -10.97 -1.89 51.24
CA THR A 125 -9.84 -2.64 50.67
C THR A 125 -9.99 -4.13 50.95
N TYR A 126 -9.60 -4.98 50.01
CA TYR A 126 -9.46 -6.41 50.29
C TYR A 126 -8.04 -6.69 50.78
N ASN A 127 -7.90 -7.04 52.07
CA ASN A 127 -6.62 -7.45 52.63
C ASN A 127 -6.37 -8.92 52.30
N LEU A 128 -5.20 -9.22 51.75
CA LEU A 128 -4.78 -10.59 51.51
C LEU A 128 -4.54 -11.29 52.86
N THR A 129 -4.96 -12.55 52.97
CA THR A 129 -4.89 -13.36 54.19
C THR A 129 -3.76 -14.40 54.17
N LEU A 130 -3.31 -14.78 52.98
CA LEU A 130 -2.28 -15.78 52.72
C LEU A 130 -1.00 -15.17 52.11
N GLN A 131 -1.05 -13.89 51.72
CA GLN A 131 0.07 -13.14 51.16
C GLN A 131 0.09 -11.71 51.73
N GLU A 132 1.24 -11.03 51.62
CA GLU A 132 1.35 -9.63 52.02
C GLU A 132 0.74 -8.69 50.97
N GLY A 133 -0.01 -7.70 51.44
CA GLY A 133 -0.56 -6.63 50.62
C GLY A 133 -2.09 -6.55 50.66
N ALA A 134 -2.61 -5.51 50.01
CA ALA A 134 -4.04 -5.24 50.00
C ALA A 134 -4.46 -4.66 48.65
N ILE A 135 -5.64 -5.06 48.16
CA ILE A 135 -6.20 -4.60 46.89
C ILE A 135 -7.17 -3.46 47.18
N SER A 136 -6.79 -2.26 46.75
CA SER A 136 -7.58 -1.04 46.95
C SER A 136 -8.74 -0.93 45.98
N THR A 137 -9.81 -0.27 46.43
CA THR A 137 -10.93 0.15 45.57
C THR A 137 -10.50 1.33 44.71
N MET A 138 -10.96 1.35 43.46
CA MET A 138 -10.69 2.41 42.51
C MET A 138 -11.46 3.69 42.85
N ASP A 139 -10.77 4.84 42.86
CA ASP A 139 -11.40 6.13 43.09
C ASP A 139 -12.31 6.56 41.92
N SER A 140 -13.24 7.49 42.18
CA SER A 140 -14.19 8.00 41.16
C SER A 140 -13.53 8.67 39.94
N LYS A 141 -12.30 9.17 40.10
CA LYS A 141 -11.50 9.79 39.02
C LYS A 141 -10.37 8.89 38.51
N GLU A 142 -10.17 7.73 39.13
CA GLU A 142 -9.10 6.81 38.77
C GLU A 142 -9.46 6.02 37.50
N ILE A 143 -8.46 5.81 36.64
CA ILE A 143 -8.61 5.14 35.36
C ILE A 143 -7.72 3.91 35.37
N TYR A 144 -8.31 2.73 35.19
CA TYR A 144 -7.59 1.46 35.16
C TYR A 144 -7.26 1.05 33.73
N LYS A 145 -6.03 0.63 33.46
CA LYS A 145 -5.63 0.15 32.12
C LYS A 145 -5.70 -1.37 32.05
N TYR A 146 -6.58 -1.92 31.21
CA TYR A 146 -6.69 -3.36 30.95
C TYR A 146 -6.52 -3.64 29.46
N LEU A 147 -5.58 -4.53 29.10
CA LEU A 147 -5.25 -4.90 27.71
C LEU A 147 -5.07 -3.70 26.76
N GLY A 148 -4.49 -2.61 27.26
CA GLY A 148 -4.21 -1.40 26.49
C GLY A 148 -5.32 -0.35 26.48
N TYR A 149 -6.51 -0.64 27.03
CA TYR A 149 -7.62 0.31 27.13
C TYR A 149 -7.84 0.82 28.54
N GLN A 150 -8.14 2.11 28.64
CA GLN A 150 -8.49 2.80 29.86
C GLN A 150 -9.97 2.56 30.20
N GLN A 151 -10.23 2.06 31.40
CA GLN A 151 -11.53 1.68 31.95
C GLN A 151 -11.78 2.46 33.24
N SER A 152 -12.97 3.07 33.35
CA SER A 152 -13.50 3.63 34.59
C SER A 152 -14.86 2.96 34.89
N THR A 153 -15.96 3.70 34.90
CA THR A 153 -17.31 3.13 34.80
C THR A 153 -17.60 2.58 33.40
N CYS A 154 -17.06 3.25 32.37
CA CYS A 154 -17.18 2.89 30.97
C CYS A 154 -15.86 3.17 30.23
N LEU A 155 -15.81 2.79 28.95
CA LEU A 155 -14.70 3.18 28.06
C LEU A 155 -14.86 4.64 27.66
N ASN A 156 -13.81 5.43 27.81
CA ASN A 156 -13.80 6.79 27.31
C ASN A 156 -13.53 6.79 25.79
N HIS A 157 -14.59 6.58 25.01
CA HIS A 157 -14.50 6.45 23.56
C HIS A 157 -13.85 7.68 22.89
N THR A 158 -14.09 8.88 23.39
CA THR A 158 -13.57 10.13 22.82
C THR A 158 -12.06 10.21 22.97
N ASP A 159 -11.54 10.02 24.19
CA ASP A 159 -10.11 10.11 24.45
C ASP A 159 -9.34 8.99 23.75
N ILE A 160 -9.90 7.78 23.71
CA ILE A 160 -9.32 6.65 22.99
C ILE A 160 -9.24 6.96 21.49
N LYS A 161 -10.32 7.46 20.87
CA LYS A 161 -10.30 7.87 19.45
C LYS A 161 -9.25 8.94 19.21
N GLN A 162 -9.14 9.94 20.09
CA GLN A 162 -8.19 11.04 19.91
C GLN A 162 -6.74 10.57 20.05
N ALA A 163 -6.44 9.69 21.01
CA ALA A 163 -5.13 9.08 21.16
C ALA A 163 -4.75 8.23 19.93
N LEU A 164 -5.69 7.43 19.42
CA LEU A 164 -5.49 6.62 18.21
C LEU A 164 -5.28 7.48 16.97
N LYS A 165 -6.10 8.54 16.78
CA LYS A 165 -5.96 9.51 15.69
C LYS A 165 -4.59 10.18 15.73
N THR A 166 -4.15 10.62 16.92
CA THR A 166 -2.83 11.24 17.13
C THR A 166 -1.70 10.27 16.78
N LYS A 167 -1.74 9.04 17.31
CA LYS A 167 -0.70 8.02 17.06
C LYS A 167 -0.66 7.60 15.58
N TYR A 168 -1.82 7.46 14.94
CA TYR A 168 -1.93 7.19 13.51
C TYR A 168 -1.31 8.33 12.69
N SER A 169 -1.67 9.58 12.98
CA SER A 169 -1.12 10.77 12.32
C SER A 169 0.40 10.87 12.48
N GLN A 170 0.92 10.60 13.68
CA GLN A 170 2.37 10.57 13.93
C GLN A 170 3.07 9.52 13.05
N ARG A 171 2.59 8.26 13.05
CA ARG A 171 3.18 7.20 12.20
C ARG A 171 3.09 7.56 10.73
N LEU A 172 1.94 8.06 10.29
CA LEU A 172 1.72 8.48 8.91
C LEU A 172 2.75 9.53 8.50
N ASN A 173 2.90 10.60 9.27
CA ASN A 173 3.85 11.68 8.99
C ASN A 173 5.30 11.18 8.96
N THR A 174 5.69 10.31 9.90
CA THR A 174 7.03 9.70 9.89
C THR A 174 7.30 8.94 8.59
N ILE A 175 6.34 8.14 8.12
CA ILE A 175 6.50 7.38 6.86
C ILE A 175 6.51 8.32 5.65
N LEU A 176 5.62 9.31 5.61
CA LEU A 176 5.53 10.25 4.48
C LEU A 176 6.80 11.10 4.32
N LYS A 177 7.58 11.32 5.38
CA LYS A 177 8.89 12.01 5.33
C LYS A 177 10.07 11.16 4.83
N THR A 178 9.94 9.84 4.76
CA THR A 178 11.05 8.95 4.33
C THR A 178 11.42 9.12 2.85
N HIS A 179 12.57 8.62 2.41
CA HIS A 179 12.91 8.55 0.97
C HIS A 179 12.47 7.24 0.29
N LEU A 180 11.52 6.52 0.90
CA LEU A 180 11.00 5.28 0.32
C LEU A 180 10.28 5.55 -1.01
N SER A 181 10.33 4.56 -1.91
CA SER A 181 9.50 4.57 -3.12
C SER A 181 8.01 4.67 -2.76
N ALA A 182 7.20 5.16 -3.69
CA ALA A 182 5.75 5.26 -3.52
C ALA A 182 5.14 3.92 -3.08
N ARG A 183 5.58 2.83 -3.73
CA ARG A 183 5.20 1.47 -3.41
C ARG A 183 5.46 1.12 -1.95
N ASN A 184 6.68 1.37 -1.52
CA ASN A 184 7.12 1.03 -0.17
C ASN A 184 6.44 1.91 0.88
N LYS A 185 6.27 3.23 0.64
CA LYS A 185 5.52 4.11 1.55
C LYS A 185 4.10 3.60 1.79
N THR A 186 3.35 3.34 0.72
CA THR A 186 1.98 2.84 0.85
C THR A 186 1.96 1.47 1.54
N LYS A 187 2.90 0.57 1.21
CA LYS A 187 3.01 -0.72 1.89
C LYS A 187 3.22 -0.52 3.40
N THR A 188 4.18 0.31 3.80
CA THR A 188 4.47 0.61 5.21
C THR A 188 3.28 1.26 5.90
N ILE A 189 2.57 2.18 5.25
CA ILE A 189 1.35 2.79 5.84
C ILE A 189 0.30 1.71 6.09
N ASN A 190 0.05 0.84 5.10
CA ASN A 190 -0.93 -0.22 5.19
C ASN A 190 -0.57 -1.28 6.25
N THR A 191 0.72 -1.61 6.42
CA THR A 191 1.16 -2.69 7.32
C THR A 191 1.63 -2.23 8.69
N TYR A 192 1.86 -0.93 8.91
CA TYR A 192 2.39 -0.40 10.18
C TYR A 192 1.58 0.77 10.76
N ALA A 193 1.08 1.70 9.94
CA ALA A 193 0.29 2.82 10.44
C ALA A 193 -1.18 2.43 10.67
N VAL A 194 -1.83 1.89 9.64
CA VAL A 194 -3.26 1.52 9.66
C VAL A 194 -3.61 0.50 10.77
N PRO A 195 -2.78 -0.52 11.08
CA PRO A 195 -3.10 -1.49 12.12
C PRO A 195 -3.29 -0.93 13.53
N ILE A 196 -2.81 0.28 13.83
CA ILE A 196 -3.14 0.95 15.11
C ILE A 196 -4.65 1.07 15.29
N LEU A 197 -5.36 1.39 14.21
CA LEU A 197 -6.80 1.64 14.25
C LEU A 197 -7.59 0.34 14.34
N MET A 198 -7.11 -0.72 13.66
CA MET A 198 -7.80 -2.02 13.54
C MET A 198 -8.20 -2.61 14.89
N TYR A 199 -7.29 -2.59 15.87
CA TYR A 199 -7.57 -3.14 17.20
C TYR A 199 -8.78 -2.48 17.88
N SER A 200 -9.06 -1.22 17.54
CA SER A 200 -10.18 -0.47 18.12
C SER A 200 -11.51 -0.66 17.40
N PHE A 201 -11.56 -1.19 16.18
CA PHE A 201 -12.79 -1.23 15.39
C PHE A 201 -13.87 -2.11 16.04
N GLY A 202 -13.51 -3.26 16.59
CA GLY A 202 -14.45 -4.14 17.31
C GLY A 202 -14.83 -3.67 18.71
N ILE A 203 -14.16 -2.64 19.25
CA ILE A 203 -14.26 -2.24 20.67
C ILE A 203 -14.88 -0.85 20.82
N ILE A 204 -14.51 0.07 19.94
CA ILE A 204 -14.91 1.48 19.96
C ILE A 204 -15.87 1.74 18.80
N LYS A 205 -17.00 2.40 19.07
CA LYS A 205 -17.96 2.76 18.02
C LYS A 205 -17.38 3.86 17.12
N TRP A 206 -16.92 3.50 15.93
CA TRP A 206 -16.50 4.46 14.91
C TRP A 206 -17.69 4.87 14.05
N THR A 207 -17.93 6.17 13.93
CA THR A 207 -18.98 6.70 13.05
C THR A 207 -18.46 6.84 11.62
N ASP A 208 -19.37 6.90 10.65
CA ASP A 208 -19.00 7.20 9.26
C ASP A 208 -18.24 8.52 9.14
N THR A 209 -18.63 9.54 9.92
CA THR A 209 -17.93 10.82 10.00
C THR A 209 -16.50 10.64 10.50
N ASP A 210 -16.27 9.83 11.53
CA ASP A 210 -14.92 9.54 12.03
C ASP A 210 -14.04 8.84 10.98
N LEU A 211 -14.59 7.82 10.31
CA LEU A 211 -13.88 7.03 9.30
C LEU A 211 -13.55 7.86 8.06
N ASN A 212 -14.48 8.70 7.62
CA ASN A 212 -14.28 9.64 6.52
C ASN A 212 -13.26 10.73 6.90
N ALA A 213 -13.24 11.19 8.15
CA ALA A 213 -12.24 12.13 8.64
C ALA A 213 -10.84 11.51 8.64
N LEU A 214 -10.70 10.22 9.01
CA LEU A 214 -9.43 9.49 8.91
C LEU A 214 -8.95 9.36 7.47
N ASN A 215 -9.81 8.92 6.54
CA ASN A 215 -9.47 8.85 5.11
C ASN A 215 -9.07 10.23 4.55
N THR A 216 -9.77 11.29 4.95
CA THR A 216 -9.48 12.67 4.53
C THR A 216 -8.16 13.17 5.12
N MET A 217 -7.88 12.89 6.39
CA MET A 217 -6.59 13.18 7.02
C MET A 217 -5.45 12.50 6.25
N THR A 218 -5.60 11.21 5.90
CA THR A 218 -4.56 10.47 5.15
C THR A 218 -4.26 11.11 3.80
N ARG A 219 -5.30 11.49 3.05
CA ARG A 219 -5.15 12.21 1.78
C ARG A 219 -4.54 13.59 1.96
N SER A 220 -4.98 14.34 2.97
CA SER A 220 -4.48 15.68 3.26
C SER A 220 -2.99 15.66 3.61
N GLN A 221 -2.53 14.71 4.43
CA GLN A 221 -1.10 14.57 4.73
C GLN A 221 -0.31 14.13 3.51
N ALA A 222 -0.84 13.21 2.69
CA ALA A 222 -0.21 12.84 1.43
C ALA A 222 -0.07 14.05 0.49
N ASN A 223 -1.07 14.93 0.42
CA ASN A 223 -1.00 16.18 -0.36
C ASN A 223 0.04 17.15 0.20
N LYS A 224 0.10 17.34 1.52
CA LYS A 224 1.11 18.19 2.18
C LYS A 224 2.54 17.76 1.84
N HIS A 225 2.76 16.46 1.63
CA HIS A 225 4.04 15.89 1.24
C HIS A 225 4.23 15.75 -0.29
N ASN A 226 3.38 16.39 -1.11
CA ASN A 226 3.40 16.31 -2.58
C ASN A 226 3.21 14.90 -3.15
N ILE A 227 2.74 13.96 -2.33
CA ILE A 227 2.56 12.55 -2.71
C ILE A 227 1.26 12.35 -3.48
N HIS A 228 0.22 13.13 -3.20
CA HIS A 228 -1.08 13.04 -3.87
C HIS A 228 -1.62 14.43 -4.15
N HIS A 229 -2.00 14.74 -5.38
CA HIS A 229 -2.47 16.07 -5.71
C HIS A 229 -3.91 16.28 -5.24
N ILE A 230 -4.22 17.47 -4.72
CA ILE A 230 -5.52 17.80 -4.10
C ILE A 230 -6.73 17.58 -5.01
N HIS A 231 -6.56 17.77 -6.32
CA HIS A 231 -7.62 17.59 -7.32
C HIS A 231 -7.61 16.20 -8.00
N THR A 232 -6.75 15.27 -7.58
CA THR A 232 -6.73 13.90 -8.11
C THR A 232 -8.00 13.15 -7.71
N SER A 233 -8.40 12.19 -8.54
CA SER A 233 -9.57 11.38 -8.26
C SER A 233 -9.45 10.65 -6.91
N THR A 234 -10.48 10.83 -6.07
CA THR A 234 -10.55 10.27 -4.73
C THR A 234 -10.53 8.75 -4.70
N GLU A 235 -11.16 8.10 -5.69
CA GLU A 235 -11.24 6.65 -5.81
C GLU A 235 -9.85 6.07 -6.10
N ARG A 236 -9.04 6.76 -6.92
CA ARG A 236 -7.67 6.33 -7.23
C ARG A 236 -6.78 6.29 -6.00
N PHE A 237 -7.06 7.05 -4.95
CA PHE A 237 -6.22 7.03 -3.74
C PHE A 237 -6.26 5.65 -3.06
N THR A 238 -7.43 5.01 -3.01
CA THR A 238 -7.60 3.71 -2.33
C THR A 238 -7.75 2.52 -3.27
N LEU A 239 -8.01 2.76 -4.55
CA LEU A 239 -8.01 1.72 -5.58
C LEU A 239 -6.65 1.01 -5.64
N GLN A 240 -6.65 -0.30 -5.89
CA GLN A 240 -5.41 -1.05 -5.98
C GLN A 240 -4.56 -0.61 -7.17
N ARG A 241 -3.24 -0.75 -7.00
CA ARG A 241 -2.23 -0.34 -7.98
C ARG A 241 -2.36 -1.03 -9.34
N LYS A 242 -2.70 -2.31 -9.35
CA LYS A 242 -2.94 -3.07 -10.59
C LYS A 242 -4.11 -2.51 -11.42
N HIS A 243 -5.02 -1.78 -10.78
CA HIS A 243 -6.17 -1.14 -11.42
C HIS A 243 -5.97 0.36 -11.67
N GLY A 244 -4.75 0.88 -11.51
CA GLY A 244 -4.43 2.29 -11.75
C GLY A 244 -4.55 3.20 -10.52
N GLY A 245 -4.76 2.65 -9.33
CA GLY A 245 -4.79 3.43 -8.09
C GLY A 245 -3.45 3.49 -7.36
N ARG A 246 -3.43 4.14 -6.18
CA ARG A 246 -2.27 4.26 -5.29
C ARG A 246 -2.15 3.11 -4.30
N GLY A 247 -3.25 2.42 -4.01
CA GLY A 247 -3.32 1.27 -3.11
C GLY A 247 -3.24 1.61 -1.62
N PHE A 248 -3.57 2.83 -1.19
CA PHE A 248 -3.77 3.09 0.24
C PHE A 248 -5.00 2.33 0.73
N ILE A 249 -4.96 1.80 1.95
CA ILE A 249 -6.15 1.18 2.53
C ILE A 249 -7.24 2.24 2.71
N ASP A 250 -8.45 1.89 2.26
CA ASP A 250 -9.67 2.60 2.63
C ASP A 250 -10.06 2.22 4.05
N ILE A 251 -9.88 3.13 5.00
CA ILE A 251 -10.08 2.89 6.43
C ILE A 251 -11.54 2.56 6.72
N LYS A 252 -12.48 3.18 5.99
CA LYS A 252 -13.92 2.91 6.13
C LYS A 252 -14.26 1.49 5.69
N ASN A 253 -13.82 1.08 4.50
CA ASN A 253 -14.03 -0.30 4.05
C ASN A 253 -13.37 -1.30 5.02
N LEU A 254 -12.13 -1.05 5.45
CA LEU A 254 -11.43 -1.93 6.38
C LEU A 254 -12.20 -2.09 7.70
N HIS A 255 -12.75 -1.00 8.23
CA HIS A 255 -13.61 -1.04 9.42
C HIS A 255 -14.82 -1.95 9.19
N TYR A 256 -15.62 -1.71 8.15
CA TYR A 256 -16.82 -2.50 7.89
C TYR A 256 -16.52 -3.98 7.60
N THR A 257 -15.44 -4.28 6.87
CA THR A 257 -14.98 -5.66 6.70
C THR A 257 -14.63 -6.33 8.03
N GLN A 258 -14.01 -5.62 8.96
CA GLN A 258 -13.69 -6.19 10.28
C GLN A 258 -14.93 -6.39 11.15
N ILE A 259 -15.86 -5.43 11.13
CA ILE A 259 -17.13 -5.58 11.84
C ILE A 259 -17.90 -6.78 11.30
N GLU A 260 -17.93 -6.97 9.98
CA GLU A 260 -18.58 -8.12 9.36
C GLU A 260 -17.94 -9.45 9.79
N ASN A 261 -16.61 -9.55 9.68
CA ASN A 261 -15.88 -10.74 10.10
C ASN A 261 -16.09 -11.08 11.58
N LEU A 262 -16.11 -10.07 12.45
CA LEU A 262 -16.39 -10.24 13.88
C LEU A 262 -17.85 -10.68 14.09
N ARG A 263 -18.83 -10.04 13.46
CA ARG A 263 -20.25 -10.43 13.56
C ARG A 263 -20.44 -11.88 13.13
N SER A 264 -19.96 -12.23 11.95
CA SER A 264 -19.99 -13.59 11.41
C SER A 264 -19.34 -14.61 12.37
N TYR A 265 -18.19 -14.29 12.98
CA TYR A 265 -17.55 -15.13 13.98
C TYR A 265 -18.45 -15.37 15.21
N PHE A 266 -18.99 -14.30 15.79
CA PHE A 266 -19.83 -14.39 16.99
C PHE A 266 -21.14 -15.14 16.72
N LEU A 267 -21.80 -14.87 15.59
CA LEU A 267 -23.01 -15.58 15.17
C LEU A 267 -22.75 -17.07 14.93
N SER A 268 -21.63 -17.41 14.27
CA SER A 268 -21.23 -18.81 14.10
C SER A 268 -20.96 -19.50 15.44
N LYS A 269 -20.27 -18.83 16.37
CA LYS A 269 -19.97 -19.37 17.70
C LYS A 269 -21.20 -19.48 18.60
N ALA A 270 -22.23 -18.66 18.39
CA ALA A 270 -23.48 -18.71 19.14
C ALA A 270 -24.18 -20.08 19.05
N ASN A 271 -23.96 -20.83 17.97
CA ASN A 271 -24.50 -22.18 17.80
C ASN A 271 -24.00 -23.17 18.87
N ASN A 272 -22.76 -23.01 19.32
CA ASN A 272 -22.08 -23.98 20.20
C ASN A 272 -21.67 -23.40 21.56
N SER A 273 -21.80 -22.09 21.77
CA SER A 273 -21.37 -21.42 23.00
C SER A 273 -22.50 -20.59 23.61
N LYS A 274 -22.91 -20.97 24.82
CA LYS A 274 -23.93 -20.25 25.60
C LYS A 274 -23.57 -18.77 25.78
N LEU A 275 -22.29 -18.47 25.98
CA LEU A 275 -21.81 -17.09 26.12
C LEU A 275 -21.99 -16.28 24.84
N HIS A 276 -21.58 -16.83 23.69
CA HIS A 276 -21.74 -16.14 22.41
C HIS A 276 -23.22 -15.96 22.08
N LYS A 277 -24.05 -16.97 22.34
CA LYS A 277 -25.51 -16.88 22.19
C LYS A 277 -26.08 -15.73 23.01
N ALA A 278 -25.75 -15.66 24.31
CA ALA A 278 -26.17 -14.54 25.16
C ALA A 278 -25.68 -13.18 24.62
N ILE A 279 -24.41 -13.05 24.21
CA ILE A 279 -23.89 -11.79 23.65
C ILE A 279 -24.67 -11.36 22.40
N THR A 280 -25.04 -12.31 21.53
CA THR A 280 -25.79 -12.01 20.30
C THR A 280 -27.27 -11.70 20.55
N THR A 281 -27.86 -12.14 21.67
CA THR A 281 -29.27 -11.90 22.02
C THR A 281 -29.47 -10.69 22.92
N LEU A 282 -28.48 -10.35 23.75
CA LEU A 282 -28.52 -9.19 24.64
C LEU A 282 -28.66 -7.91 23.84
N THR A 283 -29.35 -6.92 24.40
CA THR A 283 -29.47 -5.58 23.84
C THR A 283 -28.13 -4.83 23.87
N THR A 284 -27.25 -5.14 22.92
CA THR A 284 -25.94 -4.52 22.64
C THR A 284 -26.03 -3.12 21.98
N ALA A 285 -27.05 -2.32 22.34
CA ALA A 285 -27.21 -0.98 21.79
C ALA A 285 -25.96 -0.13 22.09
N GLY A 286 -25.37 0.47 21.06
CA GLY A 286 -24.16 1.29 21.20
C GLY A 286 -22.83 0.53 21.06
N THR A 287 -22.83 -0.81 20.97
CA THR A 287 -21.60 -1.55 20.60
C THR A 287 -21.31 -1.44 19.10
N PRO A 288 -20.05 -1.60 18.65
CA PRO A 288 -19.73 -1.58 17.21
C PRO A 288 -20.40 -2.71 16.42
N LEU A 289 -20.64 -3.85 17.07
CA LEU A 289 -21.17 -5.05 16.41
C LEU A 289 -22.67 -5.00 16.21
N GLN A 290 -23.46 -4.31 17.04
CA GLN A 290 -24.90 -4.08 16.86
C GLN A 290 -25.71 -5.37 16.57
N PHE A 291 -25.63 -6.39 17.43
CA PHE A 291 -26.35 -7.65 17.19
C PHE A 291 -27.88 -7.52 17.27
N ASN A 292 -28.39 -6.50 17.95
CA ASN A 292 -29.84 -6.32 18.11
C ASN A 292 -30.49 -5.74 16.86
N ASP A 293 -29.69 -5.08 16.01
CA ASP A 293 -30.16 -4.51 14.77
C ASP A 293 -30.06 -5.60 13.70
N ARG A 294 -31.20 -6.21 13.39
CA ARG A 294 -31.30 -7.28 12.40
C ARG A 294 -31.11 -6.77 10.97
N ASP A 295 -31.37 -5.48 10.75
CA ASP A 295 -31.21 -4.81 9.46
C ASP A 295 -29.80 -4.22 9.29
N TYR A 296 -28.95 -4.34 10.31
CA TYR A 296 -27.57 -3.90 10.23
C TYR A 296 -26.72 -4.85 9.38
N GLU A 297 -26.50 -4.42 8.14
CA GLU A 297 -25.65 -5.10 7.16
C GLU A 297 -24.38 -4.29 6.88
N PRO A 298 -23.26 -4.53 7.61
CA PRO A 298 -21.98 -3.86 7.42
C PRO A 298 -21.47 -3.92 5.97
N GLU A 299 -21.71 -5.05 5.29
CA GLU A 299 -21.22 -5.30 3.94
C GLU A 299 -21.73 -4.30 2.91
N THR A 300 -22.96 -3.79 3.07
CA THR A 300 -23.57 -2.79 2.17
C THR A 300 -22.82 -1.46 2.19
N LYS A 301 -22.07 -1.18 3.27
CA LYS A 301 -21.26 0.03 3.42
C LYS A 301 -19.87 -0.11 2.77
N ILE A 302 -19.49 -1.31 2.32
CA ILE A 302 -18.20 -1.57 1.69
C ILE A 302 -18.27 -1.18 0.20
N ILE A 303 -17.41 -0.26 -0.22
CA ILE A 303 -17.31 0.15 -1.62
C ILE A 303 -16.35 -0.79 -2.35
N THR A 304 -16.85 -1.58 -3.30
CA THR A 304 -16.06 -2.53 -4.09
C THR A 304 -15.04 -1.85 -5.01
N GLU A 305 -14.03 -2.60 -5.44
CA GLU A 305 -13.06 -2.09 -6.43
C GLU A 305 -13.72 -1.74 -7.75
N GLN A 306 -14.68 -2.55 -8.21
CA GLN A 306 -15.44 -2.31 -9.43
C GLN A 306 -16.18 -0.98 -9.36
N LYS A 307 -16.90 -0.74 -8.26
CA LYS A 307 -17.62 0.54 -8.04
C LYS A 307 -16.67 1.73 -8.05
N LYS A 308 -15.49 1.61 -7.41
CA LYS A 308 -14.45 2.66 -7.45
C LYS A 308 -13.97 2.96 -8.87
N VAL A 309 -13.81 1.93 -9.71
CA VAL A 309 -13.42 2.09 -11.12
C VAL A 309 -14.54 2.75 -11.93
N GLU A 310 -15.79 2.34 -11.73
CA GLU A 310 -16.95 2.93 -12.41
C GLU A 310 -17.14 4.40 -12.05
N ASP A 311 -17.06 4.74 -10.76
CA ASP A 311 -17.20 6.12 -10.30
C ASP A 311 -16.03 7.00 -10.76
N TRP A 312 -14.82 6.44 -10.88
CA TRP A 312 -13.69 7.12 -11.49
C TRP A 312 -13.92 7.40 -12.98
N LYS A 313 -14.45 6.43 -13.74
CA LYS A 313 -14.74 6.60 -15.17
C LYS A 313 -15.78 7.67 -15.46
N LYS A 314 -16.82 7.79 -14.63
CA LYS A 314 -17.90 8.77 -14.82
C LYS A 314 -17.41 10.22 -14.80
N LYS A 315 -16.22 10.49 -14.27
CA LYS A 315 -15.64 11.83 -14.19
C LYS A 315 -15.12 12.27 -15.57
N ALA A 316 -15.55 13.44 -16.04
CA ALA A 316 -15.22 13.93 -17.39
C ALA A 316 -13.70 14.02 -17.66
N LEU A 317 -12.92 14.54 -16.71
CA LEU A 317 -11.47 14.69 -16.85
C LEU A 317 -10.73 13.42 -16.40
N HIS A 318 -10.91 13.03 -15.14
CA HIS A 318 -10.21 11.89 -14.54
C HIS A 318 -10.53 10.56 -15.25
N GLY A 319 -11.73 10.45 -15.82
CA GLY A 319 -12.21 9.28 -16.53
C GLY A 319 -11.53 9.06 -17.89
N LYS A 320 -10.80 10.04 -18.45
CA LYS A 320 -10.11 9.86 -19.74
C LYS A 320 -9.14 8.68 -19.71
N TYR A 321 -8.33 8.56 -18.65
CA TYR A 321 -7.35 7.49 -18.52
C TYR A 321 -7.97 6.08 -18.40
N PRO A 322 -8.95 5.80 -17.52
CA PRO A 322 -9.56 4.47 -17.46
C PRO A 322 -10.30 4.11 -18.76
N HIS A 323 -10.90 5.06 -19.49
CA HIS A 323 -11.48 4.78 -20.82
C HIS A 323 -10.40 4.37 -21.84
N GLN A 324 -9.23 5.02 -21.82
CA GLN A 324 -8.10 4.65 -22.68
C GLN A 324 -7.63 3.21 -22.40
N LEU A 325 -7.65 2.77 -21.14
CA LEU A 325 -7.24 1.42 -20.75
C LEU A 325 -8.21 0.32 -21.22
N GLU A 326 -9.43 0.66 -21.63
CA GLU A 326 -10.45 -0.32 -22.05
C GLU A 326 -10.48 -0.57 -23.56
N GLN A 327 -9.66 0.18 -24.30
CA GLN A 327 -9.52 -0.04 -25.73
C GLN A 327 -8.94 -1.43 -26.00
N THR A 328 -9.52 -2.15 -26.96
CA THR A 328 -9.22 -3.58 -27.24
C THR A 328 -7.75 -3.87 -27.58
N HIS A 329 -7.05 -2.88 -28.14
CA HIS A 329 -5.65 -2.97 -28.54
C HIS A 329 -4.65 -2.61 -27.42
N ILE A 330 -5.14 -2.20 -26.25
CA ILE A 330 -4.32 -1.81 -25.09
C ILE A 330 -4.17 -2.99 -24.13
N ASP A 331 -2.99 -3.12 -23.55
CA ASP A 331 -2.75 -4.02 -22.43
C ASP A 331 -2.94 -3.25 -21.12
N LYS A 332 -4.09 -3.47 -20.48
CA LYS A 332 -4.49 -2.78 -19.23
C LYS A 332 -3.55 -3.10 -18.07
N GLU A 333 -3.05 -4.32 -17.97
CA GLU A 333 -2.18 -4.73 -16.87
C GLU A 333 -0.77 -4.14 -17.05
N ALA A 334 -0.21 -4.27 -18.26
CA ALA A 334 1.08 -3.68 -18.61
C ALA A 334 1.06 -2.16 -18.42
N SER A 335 -0.04 -1.49 -18.81
CA SER A 335 -0.22 -0.03 -18.66
C SER A 335 -0.20 0.47 -17.21
N ASN A 336 -0.52 -0.40 -16.23
CA ASN A 336 -0.50 -0.07 -14.81
C ASN A 336 0.74 -0.62 -14.08
N THR A 337 1.61 -1.36 -14.77
CA THR A 337 2.74 -2.06 -14.14
C THR A 337 3.76 -1.11 -13.51
N TRP A 338 3.91 0.11 -14.02
CA TRP A 338 4.80 1.11 -13.41
C TRP A 338 4.41 1.45 -11.95
N LEU A 339 3.14 1.33 -11.56
CA LEU A 339 2.66 1.52 -10.18
C LEU A 339 3.10 0.38 -9.25
N THR A 340 3.29 -0.82 -9.78
CA THR A 340 3.61 -2.02 -8.99
C THR A 340 5.08 -2.40 -9.03
N LYS A 341 5.77 -2.17 -10.16
CA LYS A 341 7.17 -2.56 -10.39
C LYS A 341 8.11 -1.40 -10.70
N GLY A 342 7.59 -0.18 -10.92
CA GLY A 342 8.40 0.96 -11.36
C GLY A 342 9.39 1.49 -10.30
N ASN A 343 9.13 1.28 -9.00
CA ASN A 343 9.95 1.80 -7.90
C ASN A 343 10.26 3.30 -8.06
N ILE A 344 9.22 4.11 -8.27
CA ILE A 344 9.31 5.56 -8.45
C ILE A 344 9.09 6.27 -7.10
N PHE A 345 9.69 7.44 -6.91
CA PHE A 345 9.42 8.31 -5.77
C PHE A 345 7.94 8.73 -5.71
N ALA A 346 7.43 8.91 -4.51
CA ALA A 346 6.00 9.08 -4.25
C ALA A 346 5.42 10.37 -4.82
N GLU A 347 6.25 11.41 -4.89
CA GLU A 347 5.97 12.72 -5.45
C GLU A 347 5.89 12.65 -6.98
N THR A 348 6.78 11.88 -7.60
CA THR A 348 6.76 11.67 -9.05
C THR A 348 5.61 10.75 -9.47
N GLU A 349 5.29 9.71 -8.69
CA GLU A 349 4.06 8.92 -8.90
C GLU A 349 2.80 9.78 -8.78
N GLY A 350 2.73 10.66 -7.76
CA GLY A 350 1.63 11.60 -7.57
C GLY A 350 1.47 12.58 -8.71
N PHE A 351 2.58 13.16 -9.16
CA PHE A 351 2.59 14.10 -10.27
C PHE A 351 2.18 13.43 -11.58
N PHE A 352 2.67 12.22 -11.86
CA PHE A 352 2.27 11.50 -13.07
C PHE A 352 0.79 11.10 -13.07
N ILE A 353 0.25 10.75 -11.91
CA ILE A 353 -1.20 10.51 -11.76
C ILE A 353 -2.00 11.79 -12.02
N ALA A 354 -1.52 12.94 -11.58
CA ALA A 354 -2.14 14.23 -11.90
C ALA A 354 -2.09 14.55 -13.42
N ILE A 355 -1.03 14.14 -14.13
CA ILE A 355 -0.96 14.20 -15.60
C ILE A 355 -2.05 13.31 -16.21
N GLN A 356 -2.16 12.05 -15.77
CA GLN A 356 -3.19 11.13 -16.27
C GLN A 356 -4.61 11.62 -16.01
N ASP A 357 -4.83 12.25 -14.85
CA ASP A 357 -6.13 12.77 -14.41
C ASP A 357 -6.53 14.12 -15.04
N GLN A 358 -5.68 14.69 -15.91
CA GLN A 358 -5.97 15.96 -16.62
C GLN A 358 -6.06 17.21 -15.73
N ILE A 359 -5.38 17.23 -14.58
CA ILE A 359 -5.51 18.28 -13.56
C ILE A 359 -4.24 19.12 -13.36
N ILE A 360 -3.30 19.03 -14.29
CA ILE A 360 -2.13 19.90 -14.32
C ILE A 360 -2.59 21.33 -14.67
N LYS A 361 -2.03 22.34 -14.00
CA LYS A 361 -2.38 23.76 -14.19
C LYS A 361 -1.90 24.31 -15.54
N THR A 362 -2.50 23.85 -16.61
CA THR A 362 -2.35 24.41 -17.96
C THR A 362 -3.25 25.65 -18.12
N ARG A 363 -3.00 26.49 -19.13
CA ARG A 363 -3.88 27.64 -19.45
C ARG A 363 -5.29 27.19 -19.80
N ASN A 364 -5.44 26.08 -20.53
CA ASN A 364 -6.75 25.52 -20.83
C ASN A 364 -7.49 25.07 -19.56
N TYR A 365 -6.83 24.31 -18.68
CA TYR A 365 -7.41 23.91 -17.41
C TYR A 365 -7.78 25.12 -16.53
N SER A 366 -6.89 26.10 -16.46
CA SER A 366 -7.09 27.29 -15.63
C SER A 366 -8.25 28.16 -16.16
N LYS A 367 -8.39 28.31 -17.49
CA LYS A 367 -9.46 29.10 -18.12
C LYS A 367 -10.84 28.43 -18.00
N TYR A 368 -10.95 27.13 -18.31
CA TYR A 368 -12.27 26.47 -18.40
C TYR A 368 -12.69 25.73 -17.13
N ILE A 369 -11.73 25.24 -16.33
CA ILE A 369 -12.02 24.46 -15.12
C ILE A 369 -11.91 25.31 -13.87
N ILE A 370 -10.78 26.01 -13.69
CA ILE A 370 -10.61 26.92 -12.53
C ILE A 370 -11.39 28.23 -12.74
N LYS A 371 -11.70 28.60 -13.99
CA LYS A 371 -12.34 29.88 -14.37
C LYS A 371 -11.51 31.09 -13.95
N GLU A 372 -10.18 30.97 -14.01
CA GLU A 372 -9.27 32.10 -13.88
C GLU A 372 -9.40 33.02 -15.10
N SER A 373 -9.30 34.33 -14.89
CA SER A 373 -9.33 35.34 -15.95
C SER A 373 -8.05 35.28 -16.79
N ILE A 374 -8.00 34.36 -17.73
CA ILE A 374 -6.88 34.16 -18.66
C ILE A 374 -7.34 34.57 -20.06
N GLU A 375 -6.63 35.56 -20.63
CA GLU A 375 -6.91 36.10 -21.96
C GLU A 375 -6.92 35.00 -23.04
N THR A 376 -5.89 34.15 -23.05
CA THR A 376 -5.71 33.12 -24.08
C THR A 376 -5.49 31.71 -23.49
N ASP A 377 -6.14 30.70 -24.09
CA ASP A 377 -5.89 29.29 -23.78
C ASP A 377 -4.76 28.69 -24.63
N LEU A 378 -4.10 29.50 -25.47
CA LEU A 378 -2.98 29.08 -26.31
C LEU A 378 -1.73 28.77 -25.46
N CYS A 379 -0.98 27.77 -25.92
CA CYS A 379 0.26 27.30 -25.33
C CYS A 379 1.26 28.43 -25.10
N ARG A 380 1.77 28.55 -23.88
CA ARG A 380 2.73 29.58 -23.48
C ARG A 380 4.10 29.49 -24.17
N LEU A 381 4.40 28.38 -24.86
CA LEU A 381 5.65 28.20 -25.60
C LEU A 381 5.47 28.36 -27.11
N CYS A 382 4.50 27.65 -27.69
CA CYS A 382 4.34 27.65 -29.15
C CYS A 382 3.35 28.68 -29.68
N HIS A 383 2.47 29.22 -28.81
CA HIS A 383 1.43 30.20 -29.15
C HIS A 383 0.47 29.78 -30.29
N GLN A 384 0.45 28.51 -30.70
CA GLN A 384 -0.32 28.03 -31.86
C GLN A 384 -1.56 27.21 -31.47
N ASN A 385 -1.43 26.32 -30.48
CA ASN A 385 -2.48 25.38 -30.10
C ASN A 385 -2.91 25.58 -28.64
N LYS A 386 -4.11 25.11 -28.30
CA LYS A 386 -4.61 25.11 -26.92
C LYS A 386 -3.65 24.38 -25.98
N GLU A 387 -3.36 24.98 -24.84
CA GLU A 387 -2.46 24.43 -23.82
C GLU A 387 -3.15 23.32 -23.02
N THR A 388 -3.32 22.15 -23.63
CA THR A 388 -3.81 20.94 -22.95
C THR A 388 -2.65 20.07 -22.49
N ILE A 389 -2.91 19.09 -21.61
CA ILE A 389 -1.88 18.10 -21.24
C ILE A 389 -1.40 17.36 -22.48
N ASP A 390 -2.32 16.87 -23.32
CA ASP A 390 -1.97 16.17 -24.56
C ASP A 390 -1.07 17.02 -25.47
N HIS A 391 -1.30 18.34 -25.52
CA HIS A 391 -0.43 19.25 -26.25
C HIS A 391 0.97 19.27 -25.66
N ILE A 392 1.10 19.45 -24.34
CA ILE A 392 2.39 19.53 -23.64
C ILE A 392 3.15 18.20 -23.72
N THR A 393 2.46 17.05 -23.62
CA THR A 393 3.10 15.74 -23.54
C THR A 393 3.44 15.12 -24.89
N GLY A 394 2.85 15.59 -26.00
CA GLY A 394 3.08 14.96 -27.29
C GLY A 394 2.72 15.74 -28.57
N ALA A 395 2.37 17.02 -28.52
CA ALA A 395 2.03 17.78 -29.73
C ALA A 395 2.65 19.19 -29.84
N CYS A 396 3.38 19.66 -28.84
CA CYS A 396 4.01 20.98 -28.89
C CYS A 396 5.27 20.97 -29.75
N LYS A 397 5.27 21.76 -30.84
CA LYS A 397 6.41 21.85 -31.78
C LYS A 397 7.71 22.33 -31.10
N ILE A 398 7.63 23.25 -30.14
CA ILE A 398 8.79 23.75 -29.39
C ILE A 398 9.39 22.68 -28.48
N LEU A 399 8.54 21.84 -27.86
CA LEU A 399 9.03 20.71 -27.05
C LEU A 399 9.53 19.55 -27.93
N ALA A 400 9.01 19.43 -29.15
CA ALA A 400 9.39 18.38 -30.08
C ALA A 400 10.88 18.44 -30.47
N THR A 401 11.45 19.63 -30.62
CA THR A 401 12.84 19.82 -31.08
C THR A 401 13.91 19.41 -30.08
N LYS A 402 13.58 19.26 -28.79
CA LYS A 402 14.56 18.92 -27.75
C LYS A 402 14.02 17.87 -26.79
N GLU A 403 12.87 18.13 -26.19
CA GLU A 403 12.33 17.34 -25.10
C GLU A 403 11.76 16.00 -25.55
N TYR A 404 11.03 15.99 -26.66
CA TYR A 404 10.48 14.74 -27.18
C TYR A 404 11.56 13.85 -27.78
N ILE A 405 12.58 14.44 -28.44
CA ILE A 405 13.78 13.73 -28.91
C ILE A 405 14.51 13.09 -27.73
N LYS A 406 14.75 13.83 -26.64
CA LYS A 406 15.42 13.26 -25.46
C LYS A 406 14.65 12.07 -24.87
N ARG A 407 13.33 12.17 -24.73
CA ARG A 407 12.49 11.06 -24.23
C ARG A 407 12.51 9.87 -25.19
N HIS A 408 12.48 10.13 -26.49
CA HIS A 408 12.63 9.13 -27.54
C HIS A 408 13.95 8.38 -27.44
N ASP A 409 15.06 9.12 -27.40
CA ASP A 409 16.40 8.55 -27.37
C ASP A 409 16.63 7.73 -26.11
N ASN A 410 16.05 8.12 -24.96
CA ASN A 410 16.12 7.32 -23.74
C ASN A 410 15.47 5.94 -23.89
N VAL A 411 14.40 5.82 -24.67
CA VAL A 411 13.76 4.54 -24.99
C VAL A 411 14.61 3.76 -26.00
N ALA A 412 15.04 4.42 -27.08
CA ALA A 412 15.88 3.80 -28.10
C ALA A 412 17.21 3.27 -27.52
N LYS A 413 17.87 4.04 -26.66
CA LYS A 413 19.10 3.64 -25.94
C LYS A 413 18.93 2.32 -25.17
N GLN A 414 17.79 2.13 -24.53
CA GLN A 414 17.50 0.89 -23.79
C GLN A 414 17.32 -0.31 -24.71
N ILE A 415 16.64 -0.13 -25.86
CA ILE A 415 16.51 -1.17 -26.88
C ILE A 415 17.87 -1.53 -27.45
N HIS A 416 18.64 -0.51 -27.90
CA HIS A 416 19.97 -0.70 -28.46
C HIS A 416 20.90 -1.43 -27.50
N GLN A 417 20.97 -1.01 -26.23
CA GLN A 417 21.82 -1.65 -25.24
C GLN A 417 21.39 -3.10 -24.96
N SER A 418 20.08 -3.37 -24.93
CA SER A 418 19.57 -4.72 -24.70
C SER A 418 19.94 -5.67 -25.86
N LEU A 419 19.83 -5.20 -27.11
CA LEU A 419 20.27 -5.96 -28.28
C LEU A 419 21.79 -6.17 -28.28
N ALA A 420 22.56 -5.12 -27.98
CA ALA A 420 24.01 -5.20 -27.92
C ALA A 420 24.49 -6.20 -26.85
N LEU A 421 23.83 -6.27 -25.69
CA LEU A 421 24.12 -7.26 -24.65
C LEU A 421 23.72 -8.67 -25.07
N ASN A 422 22.50 -8.84 -25.61
CA ASN A 422 21.99 -10.15 -26.05
C ASN A 422 22.90 -10.79 -27.10
N HIS A 423 23.45 -10.00 -28.03
CA HIS A 423 24.35 -10.46 -29.08
C HIS A 423 25.84 -10.35 -28.73
N LYS A 424 26.18 -10.10 -27.46
CA LYS A 424 27.57 -10.03 -26.96
C LYS A 424 28.44 -9.00 -27.69
N LEU A 425 27.84 -7.92 -28.20
CA LEU A 425 28.54 -6.78 -28.81
C LEU A 425 29.12 -5.84 -27.73
N ILE A 426 28.54 -5.85 -26.54
CA ILE A 426 29.06 -5.21 -25.34
C ILE A 426 28.94 -6.18 -24.15
N SER A 427 29.76 -5.98 -23.11
CA SER A 427 29.82 -6.87 -21.95
C SER A 427 29.17 -6.32 -20.68
N THR A 428 28.94 -5.01 -20.61
CA THR A 428 28.48 -4.33 -19.39
C THR A 428 27.17 -3.56 -19.60
N TYR A 429 26.28 -3.64 -18.61
CA TYR A 429 25.07 -2.85 -18.56
C TYR A 429 25.36 -1.47 -17.96
N THR A 430 24.88 -0.41 -18.62
CA THR A 430 25.01 0.98 -18.14
C THR A 430 23.63 1.63 -18.08
N PRO A 431 23.25 2.34 -17.00
CA PRO A 431 21.96 3.04 -16.95
C PRO A 431 21.73 3.93 -18.18
N TYR A 432 20.52 3.90 -18.75
CA TYR A 432 20.23 4.51 -20.06
C TYR A 432 20.59 6.00 -20.17
N TYR A 433 20.48 6.74 -19.07
CA TYR A 433 20.81 8.18 -19.01
C TYR A 433 22.32 8.46 -19.00
N LYS A 434 23.16 7.44 -18.78
CA LYS A 434 24.63 7.48 -18.94
C LYS A 434 25.11 6.76 -20.19
N TYR A 435 24.27 5.93 -20.80
CA TYR A 435 24.64 5.15 -21.98
C TYR A 435 24.71 6.04 -23.23
N ILE A 436 25.81 5.90 -23.95
CA ILE A 436 26.06 6.53 -25.25
C ILE A 436 26.20 5.38 -26.26
N PRO A 437 25.20 5.18 -27.15
CA PRO A 437 25.28 4.18 -28.21
C PRO A 437 26.41 4.50 -29.19
N THR A 438 27.15 3.48 -29.61
CA THR A 438 28.09 3.57 -30.73
C THR A 438 27.32 3.43 -32.04
N ASN A 439 27.65 4.25 -33.06
CA ASN A 439 26.94 4.25 -34.35
C ASN A 439 26.92 2.87 -35.02
N VAL A 440 28.00 2.10 -34.90
CA VAL A 440 28.10 0.74 -35.43
C VAL A 440 28.75 -0.16 -34.39
N LEU A 441 28.11 -1.29 -34.11
CA LEU A 441 28.67 -2.41 -33.38
C LEU A 441 28.59 -3.65 -34.26
N GLU A 442 29.66 -4.40 -34.37
CA GLU A 442 29.73 -5.55 -35.27
C GLU A 442 30.60 -6.65 -34.70
N ASN A 443 30.19 -7.90 -34.89
CA ASN A 443 31.00 -9.10 -34.69
C ASN A 443 30.79 -10.08 -35.86
N GLU A 444 31.30 -11.30 -35.77
CA GLU A 444 31.20 -12.31 -36.84
C GLU A 444 29.76 -12.68 -37.22
N THR A 445 28.80 -12.53 -36.29
CA THR A 445 27.42 -13.01 -36.46
C THR A 445 26.39 -11.90 -36.63
N VAL A 446 26.68 -10.70 -36.13
CA VAL A 446 25.70 -9.61 -36.03
C VAL A 446 26.32 -8.26 -36.35
N LYS A 447 25.53 -7.39 -36.98
CA LYS A 447 25.80 -5.97 -37.15
C LYS A 447 24.64 -5.14 -36.60
N LEU A 448 24.94 -4.12 -35.80
CA LEU A 448 23.97 -3.27 -35.14
C LEU A 448 24.31 -1.80 -35.42
N TYR A 449 23.38 -1.10 -36.05
CA TYR A 449 23.47 0.33 -36.34
C TYR A 449 22.62 1.15 -35.37
N TRP A 450 23.12 2.33 -35.01
CA TRP A 450 22.42 3.35 -34.24
C TRP A 450 22.39 4.67 -35.02
N ASN A 451 21.20 5.16 -35.37
CA ASN A 451 21.00 6.42 -36.08
C ASN A 451 21.92 6.61 -37.32
N VAL A 452 22.15 5.54 -38.09
CA VAL A 452 22.96 5.57 -39.31
C VAL A 452 22.03 5.61 -40.54
N ASP A 453 22.34 6.50 -41.49
CA ASP A 453 21.65 6.54 -42.78
C ASP A 453 22.06 5.33 -43.61
N ILE A 454 21.09 4.60 -44.14
CA ILE A 454 21.34 3.48 -45.03
C ILE A 454 21.44 4.02 -46.45
N ILE A 455 22.63 3.90 -47.04
CA ILE A 455 22.88 4.27 -48.43
C ILE A 455 22.26 3.18 -49.31
N THR A 456 21.45 3.60 -50.27
CA THR A 456 20.71 2.74 -51.21
C THR A 456 20.98 3.17 -52.65
N ASP A 457 20.84 2.24 -53.60
CA ASP A 457 21.06 2.53 -55.03
C ASP A 457 19.95 3.45 -55.59
N LYS A 458 18.71 3.26 -55.12
CA LYS A 458 17.60 4.18 -55.38
C LYS A 458 17.48 5.25 -54.31
N THR A 459 16.99 6.43 -54.67
CA THR A 459 16.67 7.48 -53.69
C THR A 459 15.46 7.07 -52.85
N ILE A 460 15.69 6.77 -51.58
CA ILE A 460 14.63 6.47 -50.60
C ILE A 460 14.45 7.65 -49.65
N ALA A 461 13.25 8.21 -49.59
CA ALA A 461 12.95 9.39 -48.77
C ALA A 461 13.12 9.16 -47.26
N CYS A 462 12.99 7.92 -46.78
CA CYS A 462 13.09 7.53 -45.38
C CYS A 462 14.10 6.38 -45.21
N ASN A 463 15.39 6.70 -45.18
CA ASN A 463 16.48 5.72 -45.15
C ASN A 463 17.24 5.63 -43.81
N ARG A 464 16.74 6.31 -42.76
CA ARG A 464 17.34 6.32 -41.42
C ARG A 464 16.40 5.70 -40.38
N PRO A 465 16.46 4.39 -40.12
CA PRO A 465 15.87 3.79 -38.93
C PRO A 465 16.62 4.22 -37.67
N ASP A 466 15.95 4.21 -36.52
CA ASP A 466 16.63 4.54 -35.25
C ASP A 466 17.67 3.47 -34.90
N ILE A 467 17.31 2.20 -35.10
CA ILE A 467 18.19 1.05 -34.90
C ILE A 467 18.02 0.07 -36.07
N THR A 468 19.12 -0.45 -36.60
CA THR A 468 19.09 -1.54 -37.58
C THR A 468 19.93 -2.70 -37.09
N LEU A 469 19.34 -3.89 -36.99
CA LEU A 469 20.02 -5.11 -36.55
C LEU A 469 20.05 -6.11 -37.70
N THR A 470 21.23 -6.50 -38.15
CA THR A 470 21.44 -7.52 -39.19
C THR A 470 22.07 -8.76 -38.58
N LEU A 471 21.37 -9.89 -38.69
CA LEU A 471 21.87 -11.22 -38.35
C LEU A 471 22.49 -11.84 -39.61
N LYS A 472 23.81 -12.01 -39.62
CA LYS A 472 24.58 -12.44 -40.80
C LYS A 472 24.28 -13.88 -41.19
N SER A 473 24.22 -14.79 -40.21
CA SER A 473 24.00 -16.22 -40.46
C SER A 473 22.63 -16.53 -41.06
N SER A 474 21.58 -15.89 -40.57
CA SER A 474 20.20 -16.07 -41.06
C SER A 474 19.83 -15.10 -42.19
N LYS A 475 20.73 -14.20 -42.57
CA LYS A 475 20.49 -13.09 -43.52
C LYS A 475 19.17 -12.37 -43.24
N THR A 476 18.94 -12.05 -41.96
CA THR A 476 17.72 -11.37 -41.51
C THR A 476 18.08 -10.00 -40.98
N THR A 477 17.40 -8.95 -41.45
CA THR A 477 17.58 -7.58 -40.97
C THR A 477 16.32 -7.05 -40.32
N TYR A 478 16.46 -6.40 -39.17
CA TYR A 478 15.39 -5.75 -38.43
C TYR A 478 15.56 -4.24 -38.53
N LEU A 479 14.54 -3.55 -39.06
CA LEU A 479 14.45 -2.09 -39.08
C LEU A 479 13.58 -1.66 -37.90
N ILE A 480 14.19 -1.08 -36.88
CA ILE A 480 13.54 -0.78 -35.61
C ILE A 480 13.38 0.73 -35.49
N ASP A 481 12.17 1.16 -35.21
CA ASP A 481 11.84 2.57 -35.07
C ASP A 481 10.95 2.80 -33.85
N ILE A 482 11.26 3.84 -33.08
CA ILE A 482 10.67 4.15 -31.79
C ILE A 482 9.69 5.32 -31.94
N SER A 483 8.57 5.27 -31.21
CA SER A 483 7.65 6.41 -31.12
C SER A 483 6.96 6.50 -29.76
N ILE A 484 6.83 7.73 -29.25
CA ILE A 484 6.13 8.04 -27.99
C ILE A 484 5.00 9.05 -28.22
N PRO A 485 3.91 8.64 -28.89
CA PRO A 485 2.79 9.53 -29.18
C PRO A 485 1.85 9.68 -27.98
N ASN A 486 0.84 10.55 -28.11
CA ASN A 486 -0.32 10.52 -27.22
C ASN A 486 -1.13 9.22 -27.41
N THR A 487 -1.83 8.77 -26.36
CA THR A 487 -2.51 7.47 -26.35
C THR A 487 -3.46 7.26 -27.54
N GLU A 488 -4.20 8.30 -27.92
CA GLU A 488 -5.18 8.24 -29.02
C GLU A 488 -4.53 7.91 -30.38
N ASN A 489 -3.24 8.19 -30.54
CA ASN A 489 -2.50 8.02 -31.79
C ASN A 489 -1.68 6.73 -31.85
N LEU A 490 -1.77 5.85 -30.84
CA LEU A 490 -0.94 4.62 -30.78
C LEU A 490 -1.12 3.72 -32.01
N LYS A 491 -2.37 3.47 -32.42
CA LYS A 491 -2.69 2.59 -33.55
C LYS A 491 -2.23 3.19 -34.88
N THR A 492 -2.54 4.47 -35.11
CA THR A 492 -2.17 5.17 -36.35
C THR A 492 -0.65 5.25 -36.50
N LYS A 493 0.07 5.61 -35.42
CA LYS A 493 1.54 5.68 -35.45
C LYS A 493 2.20 4.33 -35.71
N HIS A 494 1.61 3.24 -35.23
CA HIS A 494 2.09 1.90 -35.54
C HIS A 494 2.02 1.59 -37.03
N GLN A 495 0.89 1.91 -37.67
CA GLN A 495 0.70 1.69 -39.11
C GLN A 495 1.60 2.61 -39.94
N GLU A 496 1.67 3.89 -39.59
CA GLU A 496 2.53 4.88 -40.26
C GLU A 496 4.00 4.45 -40.25
N LYS A 497 4.53 3.97 -39.12
CA LYS A 497 5.93 3.54 -39.02
C LYS A 497 6.23 2.28 -39.84
N ILE A 498 5.28 1.35 -39.93
CA ILE A 498 5.43 0.21 -40.84
C ILE A 498 5.49 0.70 -42.28
N GLN A 499 4.50 1.47 -42.72
CA GLN A 499 4.42 1.98 -44.09
C GLN A 499 5.64 2.81 -44.49
N LYS A 500 6.15 3.64 -43.57
CA LYS A 500 7.33 4.49 -43.77
C LYS A 500 8.56 3.71 -44.25
N TYR A 501 8.77 2.49 -43.74
CA TYR A 501 10.00 1.72 -44.00
C TYR A 501 9.82 0.57 -45.00
N ILE A 502 8.63 0.36 -45.57
CA ILE A 502 8.42 -0.65 -46.63
C ILE A 502 9.38 -0.43 -47.82
N PRO A 503 9.48 0.78 -48.41
CA PRO A 503 10.37 0.99 -49.56
C PRO A 503 11.85 0.73 -49.23
N LEU A 504 12.28 1.11 -48.02
CA LEU A 504 13.64 0.84 -47.55
C LEU A 504 13.87 -0.65 -47.34
N ALA A 505 12.88 -1.37 -46.79
CA ALA A 505 12.96 -2.80 -46.56
C ALA A 505 13.11 -3.58 -47.88
N ASP A 506 12.32 -3.24 -48.90
CA ASP A 506 12.39 -3.88 -50.21
C ASP A 506 13.78 -3.66 -50.86
N GLU A 507 14.27 -2.43 -50.84
CA GLU A 507 15.58 -2.09 -51.41
C GLU A 507 16.75 -2.77 -50.67
N ILE A 508 16.74 -2.77 -49.32
CA ILE A 508 17.75 -3.46 -48.51
C ILE A 508 17.73 -4.96 -48.77
N LYS A 509 16.55 -5.56 -48.96
CA LYS A 509 16.42 -7.00 -49.20
C LYS A 509 17.23 -7.42 -50.42
N ASP A 510 17.11 -6.66 -51.51
CA ASP A 510 17.79 -6.95 -52.76
C ASP A 510 19.28 -6.56 -52.65
N MET A 511 19.58 -5.34 -52.21
CA MET A 511 20.94 -4.79 -52.14
C MET A 511 21.86 -5.55 -51.19
N TRP A 512 21.36 -5.99 -50.03
CA TRP A 512 22.15 -6.76 -49.05
C TRP A 512 21.92 -8.27 -49.15
N HIS A 513 21.22 -8.73 -50.21
CA HIS A 513 20.86 -10.13 -50.45
C HIS A 513 20.30 -10.82 -49.20
N GLN A 514 19.39 -10.13 -48.50
CA GLN A 514 18.80 -10.62 -47.25
C GLN A 514 17.65 -11.59 -47.56
N SER A 515 17.57 -12.67 -46.78
CA SER A 515 16.46 -13.61 -46.86
C SER A 515 15.16 -13.00 -46.33
N SER A 516 15.24 -12.14 -45.31
CA SER A 516 14.07 -11.53 -44.68
C SER A 516 14.40 -10.15 -44.09
N ILE A 517 13.48 -9.20 -44.25
CA ILE A 517 13.50 -7.90 -43.58
C ILE A 517 12.26 -7.79 -42.69
N LYS A 518 12.44 -7.33 -41.46
CA LYS A 518 11.37 -7.16 -40.47
C LYS A 518 11.34 -5.72 -39.98
N ILE A 519 10.22 -5.02 -40.20
CA ILE A 519 10.00 -3.68 -39.67
C ILE A 519 9.36 -3.80 -38.29
N VAL A 520 9.99 -3.24 -37.26
CA VAL A 520 9.61 -3.42 -35.85
C VAL A 520 9.38 -2.07 -35.19
N PRO A 521 8.13 -1.56 -35.17
CA PRO A 521 7.79 -0.37 -34.40
C PRO A 521 7.79 -0.66 -32.90
N ILE A 522 8.48 0.18 -32.12
CA ILE A 522 8.46 0.19 -30.65
C ILE A 522 7.67 1.40 -30.20
N ILE A 523 6.39 1.19 -29.86
CA ILE A 523 5.44 2.27 -29.56
C ILE A 523 4.90 2.17 -28.13
N LEU A 524 4.96 3.28 -27.41
CA LEU A 524 4.43 3.45 -26.06
C LEU A 524 3.80 4.84 -25.92
N SER A 525 2.73 5.00 -25.13
CA SER A 525 2.13 6.31 -24.94
C SER A 525 2.97 7.21 -24.04
N SER A 526 2.97 8.52 -24.31
CA SER A 526 3.49 9.56 -23.41
C SER A 526 2.89 9.50 -22.00
N THR A 527 1.69 8.94 -21.83
CA THR A 527 1.01 8.75 -20.53
C THR A 527 1.22 7.36 -19.92
N GLY A 528 2.16 6.58 -20.46
CA GLY A 528 2.56 5.27 -19.93
C GLY A 528 1.65 4.11 -20.32
N VAL A 529 0.67 4.34 -21.20
CA VAL A 529 -0.19 3.30 -21.76
C VAL A 529 0.61 2.41 -22.72
N VAL A 530 0.44 1.09 -22.58
CA VAL A 530 1.17 0.06 -23.33
C VAL A 530 0.22 -0.63 -24.32
N PRO A 531 0.46 -0.52 -25.64
CA PRO A 531 -0.30 -1.28 -26.63
C PRO A 531 0.15 -2.75 -26.67
N LYS A 532 -0.78 -3.67 -26.98
CA LYS A 532 -0.48 -5.11 -27.11
C LYS A 532 0.59 -5.40 -28.17
N THR A 533 0.70 -4.56 -29.20
CA THR A 533 1.71 -4.68 -30.26
C THR A 533 3.13 -4.53 -29.73
N LEU A 534 3.37 -3.76 -28.66
CA LEU A 534 4.70 -3.64 -28.06
C LEU A 534 5.25 -5.00 -27.61
N HIS A 535 4.40 -5.85 -27.02
CA HIS A 535 4.81 -7.18 -26.58
C HIS A 535 5.27 -8.03 -27.75
N LYS A 536 4.54 -7.96 -28.88
CA LYS A 536 4.93 -8.64 -30.13
C LYS A 536 6.26 -8.12 -30.65
N SER A 537 6.49 -6.80 -30.63
CA SER A 537 7.75 -6.21 -31.06
C SER A 537 8.94 -6.63 -30.18
N ILE A 538 8.74 -6.68 -28.86
CA ILE A 538 9.77 -7.15 -27.90
C ILE A 538 10.10 -8.63 -28.13
N GLU A 539 9.08 -9.47 -28.34
CA GLU A 539 9.23 -10.89 -28.64
C GLU A 539 9.95 -11.13 -29.98
N LEU A 540 9.60 -10.36 -31.01
CA LEU A 540 10.22 -10.44 -32.33
C LEU A 540 11.72 -10.10 -32.32
N LEU A 541 12.15 -9.28 -31.36
CA LEU A 541 13.54 -8.91 -31.11
C LEU A 541 14.25 -9.82 -30.10
N GLU A 542 13.59 -10.91 -29.66
CA GLU A 542 14.11 -11.85 -28.66
C GLU A 542 14.55 -11.16 -27.35
N LEU A 543 13.90 -10.03 -27.03
CA LEU A 543 14.13 -9.30 -25.79
C LEU A 543 13.29 -9.91 -24.67
N HIS A 544 13.79 -9.85 -23.44
CA HIS A 544 13.07 -10.37 -22.28
C HIS A 544 11.72 -9.66 -22.12
N LYS A 545 10.64 -10.42 -21.80
CA LYS A 545 9.26 -9.89 -21.68
C LYS A 545 9.13 -8.73 -20.71
N SER A 546 9.99 -8.62 -19.70
CA SER A 546 9.97 -7.49 -18.75
C SER A 546 10.55 -6.18 -19.30
N THR A 547 11.12 -6.16 -20.51
CA THR A 547 11.76 -4.98 -21.11
C THR A 547 10.81 -3.78 -21.15
N TYR A 548 9.52 -3.99 -21.48
CA TYR A 548 8.53 -2.91 -21.50
C TYR A 548 8.42 -2.16 -20.17
N THR A 549 8.66 -2.82 -19.03
CA THR A 549 8.57 -2.18 -17.71
C THR A 549 9.65 -1.11 -17.52
N LYS A 550 10.83 -1.33 -18.09
CA LYS A 550 11.94 -0.35 -18.07
C LYS A 550 11.64 0.82 -19.00
N LEU A 551 11.16 0.53 -20.22
CA LEU A 551 10.76 1.55 -21.20
C LEU A 551 9.61 2.43 -20.66
N GLN A 552 8.59 1.80 -20.08
CA GLN A 552 7.46 2.50 -19.46
C GLN A 552 7.95 3.40 -18.33
N LYS A 553 8.83 2.89 -17.45
CA LYS A 553 9.40 3.68 -16.36
C LYS A 553 10.15 4.92 -16.86
N SER A 554 10.99 4.80 -17.88
CA SER A 554 11.72 5.96 -18.41
C SER A 554 10.77 7.00 -19.00
N ILE A 555 9.72 6.56 -19.73
CA ILE A 555 8.70 7.46 -20.28
C ILE A 555 7.94 8.21 -19.19
N VAL A 556 7.56 7.53 -18.10
CA VAL A 556 6.89 8.15 -16.95
C VAL A 556 7.77 9.27 -16.35
N LEU A 557 9.06 8.98 -16.14
CA LEU A 557 10.02 9.94 -15.58
C LEU A 557 10.26 11.13 -16.51
N ASP A 558 10.48 10.86 -17.80
CA ASP A 558 10.75 11.89 -18.79
C ASP A 558 9.53 12.77 -19.00
N THR A 559 8.33 12.21 -19.06
CA THR A 559 7.09 12.99 -19.19
C THR A 559 6.85 13.87 -17.96
N CYS A 560 7.12 13.38 -16.75
CA CYS A 560 7.11 14.24 -15.56
C CYS A 560 8.11 15.39 -15.68
N SER A 561 9.32 15.11 -16.17
CA SER A 561 10.36 16.13 -16.36
C SER A 561 9.96 17.19 -17.37
N ILE A 562 9.33 16.79 -18.49
CA ILE A 562 8.81 17.70 -19.52
C ILE A 562 7.76 18.62 -18.94
N VAL A 563 6.74 18.06 -18.27
CA VAL A 563 5.63 18.86 -17.73
C VAL A 563 6.12 19.79 -16.61
N ARG A 564 7.05 19.35 -15.74
CA ARG A 564 7.63 20.22 -14.70
C ARG A 564 8.39 21.41 -15.29
N ARG A 565 9.23 21.17 -16.31
CA ARG A 565 9.95 22.25 -17.00
C ARG A 565 9.01 23.19 -17.73
N PHE A 566 7.99 22.66 -18.39
CA PHE A 566 6.96 23.46 -19.04
C PHE A 566 6.25 24.40 -18.07
N LEU A 567 5.92 23.92 -16.87
CA LEU A 567 5.27 24.73 -15.83
C LEU A 567 6.19 25.76 -15.18
N ASN A 568 7.52 25.55 -15.23
CA ASN A 568 8.53 26.43 -14.64
C ASN A 568 9.51 26.94 -15.73
N PRO A 569 9.10 27.94 -16.55
CA PRO A 569 9.89 28.39 -17.71
C PRO A 569 11.24 29.00 -17.36
N SER A 570 11.44 29.46 -16.11
CA SER A 570 12.74 29.92 -15.61
C SER A 570 13.83 28.84 -15.61
N SER A 571 13.45 27.57 -15.77
CA SER A 571 14.38 26.44 -15.96
C SER A 571 14.65 26.07 -17.42
N LEU A 572 14.03 26.78 -18.36
CA LEU A 572 14.12 26.56 -19.81
C LEU A 572 14.92 27.67 -20.54
N SER A 573 15.57 28.57 -19.81
CA SER A 573 16.55 29.48 -20.42
C SER A 573 17.71 28.67 -21.03
N PRO A 574 18.19 29.04 -22.24
CA PRO A 574 19.23 28.31 -22.96
C PRO A 574 20.47 28.01 -22.13
#